data_AF-A0A7C7A3W7-F1
#
_entry.id   AF-A0A7C7A3W7-F1
#
_cell.length_a   1.000
_cell.length_b   1.000
_cell.length_c   1.000
_cell.angle_alpha   90.00
_cell.angle_beta   90.00
_cell.angle_gamma   90.00
#
_symmetry.space_group_name_H-M   'P 1'
#
loop_
_entity.id
_entity.type
_entity.pdbx_description
1 polymer ?
#
loop_
_entity_poly.entity_id
_entity_poly.type
_entity_poly.pdbx_seq_one_letter_code
_entity_poly.pdbx_strand_id
1 'polypeptide(L)'
;MNFINPTKGRMSIGEMVQDIVAFMEEEPSASYKLIIGTDSQTRQNSCFVTAVIVHRVGKGARYYYRRKYMLHVKSLRHKIFTETSMSLDAVTRLKEELAKTCYKDMDVEVHVDIGQILHE
;
A
#
# COMPACT_ATOMS: atom_id res chain seq x y z
N MET A 1 -8.65 4.60 -7.68
CA MET A 1 -7.21 4.49 -7.34
C MET A 1 -6.75 3.14 -7.84
N ASN A 2 -5.69 3.08 -8.65
CA ASN A 2 -5.31 1.83 -9.33
C ASN A 2 -3.91 1.43 -8.88
N PHE A 3 -3.76 0.15 -8.56
CA PHE A 3 -2.52 -0.53 -8.21
C PHE A 3 -2.12 -1.48 -9.32
N ILE A 4 -0.89 -1.97 -9.26
CA ILE A 4 -0.32 -2.94 -10.17
C ILE A 4 0.10 -4.13 -9.33
N ASN A 5 -0.45 -5.29 -9.67
CA ASN A 5 0.05 -6.58 -9.22
C ASN A 5 1.05 -7.08 -10.27
N PRO A 6 2.26 -7.53 -9.89
CA PRO A 6 3.26 -8.04 -10.83
C PRO A 6 2.78 -9.26 -11.64
N THR A 7 1.86 -10.07 -11.10
CA THR A 7 1.34 -11.26 -11.78
C THR A 7 0.03 -11.01 -12.53
N LYS A 8 -0.85 -10.15 -12.00
CA LYS A 8 -2.19 -9.89 -12.57
C LYS A 8 -2.33 -8.58 -13.34
N GLY A 9 -1.33 -7.70 -13.28
CA GLY A 9 -1.36 -6.39 -13.94
C GLY A 9 -2.15 -5.34 -13.15
N ARG A 10 -2.72 -4.37 -13.87
CA ARG A 10 -3.37 -3.19 -13.28
C ARG A 10 -4.75 -3.56 -12.72
N MET A 11 -5.00 -3.14 -11.48
CA MET A 11 -6.25 -3.38 -10.76
C MET A 11 -6.67 -2.14 -9.95
N SER A 12 -7.96 -1.95 -9.75
CA SER A 12 -8.50 -0.95 -8.82
C SER A 12 -8.27 -1.37 -7.37
N ILE A 13 -8.44 -0.44 -6.42
CA ILE A 13 -8.33 -0.76 -4.99
C ILE A 13 -9.35 -1.82 -4.55
N GLY A 14 -10.57 -1.78 -5.08
CA GLY A 14 -11.60 -2.79 -4.79
C GLY A 14 -11.18 -4.17 -5.32
N GLU A 15 -10.72 -4.26 -6.56
CA GLU A 15 -10.19 -5.51 -7.13
C GLU A 15 -8.98 -6.04 -6.35
N MET A 16 -8.09 -5.15 -5.91
CA MET A 16 -6.96 -5.50 -5.06
C MET A 16 -7.42 -6.08 -3.72
N VAL A 17 -8.41 -5.46 -3.07
CA VAL A 17 -8.99 -5.99 -1.82
C VAL A 17 -9.65 -7.35 -2.05
N GLN A 18 -10.41 -7.53 -3.12
CA GLN A 18 -10.98 -8.82 -3.46
C GLN A 18 -9.90 -9.89 -3.69
N ASP A 19 -8.79 -9.53 -4.33
CA ASP A 19 -7.65 -10.42 -4.52
C ASP A 19 -6.93 -10.78 -3.21
N ILE A 20 -6.79 -9.81 -2.30
CA ILE A 20 -6.25 -10.03 -0.95
C ILE A 20 -7.18 -10.93 -0.15
N VAL A 21 -8.49 -10.68 -0.18
CA VAL A 21 -9.50 -11.53 0.46
C VAL A 21 -9.44 -12.95 -0.08
N ALA A 22 -9.40 -13.13 -1.41
CA ALA A 22 -9.23 -14.45 -2.00
C ALA A 22 -7.94 -15.15 -1.53
N PHE A 23 -6.83 -14.43 -1.41
CA PHE A 23 -5.57 -14.97 -0.87
C PHE A 23 -5.69 -15.40 0.59
N MET A 24 -6.49 -14.69 1.39
CA MET A 24 -6.72 -15.02 2.80
C MET A 24 -7.71 -16.17 2.96
N GLU A 25 -8.72 -16.26 2.10
CA GLU A 25 -9.68 -17.37 2.06
C GLU A 25 -9.02 -18.70 1.65
N GLU A 26 -7.90 -18.66 0.92
CA GLU A 26 -7.08 -19.86 0.67
C GLU A 26 -6.59 -20.51 1.99
N GLU A 27 -6.43 -19.71 3.07
CA GLU A 27 -6.24 -20.24 4.41
C GLU A 27 -6.58 -19.19 5.49
N PRO A 28 -7.81 -19.22 6.01
CA PRO A 28 -8.25 -18.27 7.03
C PRO A 28 -7.55 -18.46 8.38
N SER A 29 -6.99 -19.65 8.62
CA SER A 29 -6.32 -20.01 9.88
C SER A 29 -4.91 -19.40 10.03
N ALA A 30 -4.33 -18.90 8.94
CA ALA A 30 -2.99 -18.30 8.98
C ALA A 30 -3.03 -16.88 9.52
N SER A 31 -1.92 -16.46 10.14
CA SER A 31 -1.71 -15.06 10.49
C SER A 31 -1.25 -14.28 9.27
N TYR A 32 -1.83 -13.11 9.06
CA TYR A 32 -1.50 -12.22 7.95
C TYR A 32 -1.16 -10.83 8.49
N LYS A 33 -0.20 -10.18 7.85
CA LYS A 33 0.20 -8.79 8.11
C LYS A 33 0.04 -7.97 6.85
N LEU A 34 -0.53 -6.78 6.97
CA LEU A 34 -0.72 -5.87 5.85
C LEU A 34 0.14 -4.62 6.02
N ILE A 35 1.15 -4.48 5.18
CA ILE A 35 2.12 -3.39 5.25
C ILE A 35 1.84 -2.42 4.13
N ILE A 36 1.81 -1.12 4.43
CA ILE A 36 1.51 -0.07 3.44
C ILE A 36 2.55 1.03 3.57
N GLY A 37 3.41 1.17 2.55
CA GLY A 37 4.44 2.20 2.51
C GLY A 37 4.27 3.09 1.30
N THR A 38 4.61 4.38 1.42
CA THR A 38 4.81 5.24 0.26
C THR A 38 6.24 5.74 0.28
N ASP A 39 7.00 5.38 -0.75
CA ASP A 39 8.34 5.90 -1.00
C ASP A 39 8.25 7.05 -2.02
N SER A 40 9.06 8.10 -1.87
CA SER A 40 9.22 9.13 -2.90
C SER A 40 10.62 9.15 -3.46
N GLN A 41 10.73 8.84 -4.75
CA GLN A 41 12.00 8.92 -5.45
C GLN A 41 12.18 10.30 -6.07
N THR A 42 13.28 10.95 -5.70
CA THR A 42 13.68 12.23 -6.29
C THR A 42 14.56 11.97 -7.51
N ARG A 43 13.94 11.72 -8.67
CA ARG A 43 14.59 12.06 -9.96
C ARG A 43 14.01 13.40 -10.43
N GLN A 44 14.31 13.87 -11.65
CA GLN A 44 13.91 15.22 -12.11
C GLN A 44 12.42 15.57 -11.87
N ASN A 45 11.54 14.56 -11.75
CA ASN A 45 10.19 14.67 -11.20
C ASN A 45 10.04 13.83 -9.91
N SER A 46 9.24 14.31 -8.94
CA SER A 46 8.95 13.53 -7.73
C SER A 46 7.98 12.40 -8.08
N CYS A 47 8.47 11.16 -7.98
CA CYS A 47 7.70 9.95 -8.20
C CYS A 47 7.35 9.34 -6.85
N PHE A 48 6.07 9.29 -6.51
CA PHE A 48 5.57 8.65 -5.31
C PHE A 48 5.13 7.23 -5.66
N VAL A 49 5.69 6.25 -4.95
CA VAL A 49 5.39 4.84 -5.11
C VAL A 49 4.74 4.33 -3.83
N THR A 50 3.44 4.05 -3.87
CA THR A 50 2.74 3.42 -2.75
C THR A 50 2.73 1.91 -2.96
N ALA A 51 3.30 1.16 -2.03
CA ALA A 51 3.29 -0.29 -1.98
C ALA A 51 2.33 -0.79 -0.88
N VAL A 52 1.55 -1.82 -1.20
CA VAL A 52 0.66 -2.56 -0.29
C VAL A 52 1.11 -4.00 -0.32
N ILE A 53 1.45 -4.57 0.82
CA ILE A 53 2.01 -5.92 0.94
C ILE A 53 1.17 -6.71 1.92
N VAL A 54 0.56 -7.81 1.48
CA VAL A 54 -0.07 -8.80 2.36
C VAL A 54 0.90 -9.96 2.57
N HIS A 55 1.42 -10.08 3.77
CA HIS A 55 2.34 -11.14 4.16
C HIS A 55 1.59 -12.19 4.99
N ARG A 56 1.53 -13.42 4.48
CA ARG A 56 1.08 -14.59 5.20
C ARG A 56 2.25 -15.20 5.97
N VAL A 57 2.20 -15.11 7.30
CA VAL A 57 3.28 -15.54 8.18
C VAL A 57 3.60 -17.03 7.93
N GLY A 58 4.82 -17.30 7.48
CA GLY A 58 5.32 -18.66 7.23
C GLY A 58 5.02 -19.26 5.86
N LYS A 59 4.27 -18.59 4.96
CA LYS A 59 3.99 -19.12 3.60
C LYS A 59 4.24 -18.15 2.43
N GLY A 60 4.51 -16.86 2.69
CA GLY A 60 4.90 -15.90 1.66
C GLY A 60 4.03 -14.65 1.61
N ALA A 61 4.30 -13.75 0.66
CA ALA A 61 3.61 -12.46 0.58
C ALA A 61 3.16 -12.13 -0.85
N ARG A 62 2.10 -11.34 -0.98
CA ARG A 62 1.72 -10.66 -2.22
C ARG A 62 1.94 -9.16 -2.04
N TYR A 63 2.40 -8.50 -3.09
CA TYR A 63 2.59 -7.06 -3.08
C TYR A 63 1.92 -6.41 -4.29
N TYR A 64 1.48 -5.19 -4.08
CA TYR A 64 0.81 -4.35 -5.04
C TYR A 64 1.46 -2.98 -4.97
N TYR A 65 1.69 -2.33 -6.10
CA TYR A 65 2.29 -0.99 -6.08
C TYR A 65 1.56 -0.05 -7.03
N ARG A 66 1.55 1.23 -6.67
CA ARG A 66 1.05 2.31 -7.51
C ARG A 66 2.12 3.36 -7.63
N ARG A 67 2.34 3.87 -8.84
CA ARG A 67 3.22 5.01 -9.09
C ARG A 67 2.40 6.25 -9.41
N LYS A 68 2.72 7.37 -8.80
CA LYS A 68 2.12 8.68 -9.07
C LYS A 68 3.24 9.70 -9.29
N TYR A 69 3.25 10.31 -10.46
CA TYR A 69 4.18 11.39 -10.78
C TYR A 69 3.55 12.72 -10.39
N MET A 70 4.28 13.54 -9.63
CA MET A 70 3.86 14.91 -9.32
C MET A 70 4.95 15.88 -9.77
N LEU A 71 4.52 16.84 -10.61
CA LEU A 71 5.35 17.98 -11.01
C LEU A 71 5.33 19.01 -9.87
N HIS A 72 6.47 19.64 -9.58
CA HIS A 72 6.62 20.75 -8.63
C HIS A 72 6.63 20.44 -7.11
N VAL A 73 7.10 19.28 -6.66
CA VAL A 73 7.40 19.11 -5.23
C VAL A 73 8.76 19.73 -4.90
N LYS A 74 8.76 21.04 -4.58
CA LYS A 74 9.97 21.84 -4.44
C LYS A 74 10.65 21.77 -3.07
N SER A 75 9.94 21.36 -2.00
CA SER A 75 10.47 21.39 -0.63
C SER A 75 10.33 20.03 0.07
N LEU A 76 11.31 19.70 0.92
CA LEU A 76 11.33 18.47 1.71
C LEU A 76 10.08 18.31 2.57
N ARG A 77 9.62 19.39 3.21
CA ARG A 77 8.36 19.40 3.99
C ARG A 77 7.16 19.03 3.13
N HIS A 78 7.09 19.53 1.90
CA HIS A 78 6.00 19.21 0.99
C HIS A 78 6.06 17.74 0.53
N LYS A 79 7.27 17.17 0.37
CA LYS A 79 7.43 15.72 0.11
C LYS A 79 6.92 14.88 1.25
N ILE A 80 7.39 15.12 2.48
CA ILE A 80 6.96 14.39 3.69
C ILE A 80 5.44 14.46 3.85
N PHE A 81 4.87 15.66 3.72
CA PHE A 81 3.43 15.85 3.84
C PHE A 81 2.68 15.09 2.74
N THR A 82 3.19 15.12 1.50
CA THR A 82 2.59 14.40 0.37
C THR A 82 2.69 12.89 0.56
N GLU A 83 3.84 12.35 0.96
CA GLU A 83 4.05 10.93 1.29
C GLU A 83 3.07 10.47 2.35
N THR A 84 3.03 11.19 3.48
CA THR A 84 2.18 10.84 4.62
C THR A 84 0.70 10.92 4.24
N SER A 85 0.31 11.98 3.53
CA SER A 85 -1.06 12.14 3.05
C SER A 85 -1.45 11.07 2.04
N MET A 86 -0.54 10.68 1.14
CA MET A 86 -0.78 9.60 0.17
C MET A 86 -0.85 8.23 0.82
N SER A 87 0.03 7.93 1.77
CA SER A 87 -0.03 6.72 2.57
C SER A 87 -1.34 6.65 3.34
N LEU A 88 -1.71 7.73 4.04
CA LEU A 88 -2.95 7.76 4.82
C LEU A 88 -4.20 7.63 3.92
N ASP A 89 -4.24 8.30 2.77
CA ASP A 89 -5.33 8.16 1.80
C ASP A 89 -5.44 6.71 1.28
N ALA A 90 -4.31 6.06 1.00
CA ALA A 90 -4.28 4.65 0.60
C ALA A 90 -4.80 3.74 1.71
N VAL A 91 -4.34 3.95 2.95
CA VAL A 91 -4.76 3.20 4.14
C VAL A 91 -6.26 3.35 4.39
N THR A 92 -6.77 4.58 4.39
CA THR A 92 -8.19 4.86 4.65
C THR A 92 -9.07 4.17 3.62
N ARG A 93 -8.77 4.33 2.33
CA ARG A 93 -9.55 3.67 1.27
C ARG A 93 -9.45 2.15 1.34
N LEU A 94 -8.29 1.61 1.71
CA LEU A 94 -8.12 0.18 1.86
C LEU A 94 -8.94 -0.37 3.02
N LYS A 95 -8.93 0.33 4.16
CA LYS A 95 -9.77 0.00 5.31
C LYS A 95 -11.26 0.10 4.98
N GLU A 96 -11.68 1.12 4.24
CA GLU A 96 -13.07 1.27 3.78
C GLU A 96 -13.51 0.09 2.90
N GLU A 97 -12.66 -0.32 1.96
CA GLU A 97 -12.95 -1.48 1.10
C GLU A 97 -12.89 -2.80 1.87
N LEU A 98 -11.93 -2.97 2.78
CA LEU A 98 -11.86 -4.15 3.66
C LEU A 98 -13.06 -4.23 4.62
N ALA A 99 -13.57 -3.10 5.10
CA ALA A 99 -14.75 -3.03 5.96
C ALA A 99 -16.03 -3.51 5.27
N LYS A 100 -16.06 -3.50 3.93
CA LYS A 100 -17.15 -4.08 3.12
C LYS A 100 -17.04 -5.60 2.99
N THR A 101 -15.98 -6.21 3.52
CA THR A 101 -15.72 -7.66 3.44
C THR A 101 -15.79 -8.31 4.82
N CYS A 102 -15.75 -9.64 4.87
CA CYS A 102 -15.75 -10.42 6.11
C CYS A 102 -14.49 -10.20 6.97
N TYR A 103 -13.44 -9.57 6.42
CA TYR A 103 -12.15 -9.35 7.08
C TYR A 103 -12.01 -7.97 7.74
N LYS A 104 -13.14 -7.33 8.06
CA LYS A 104 -13.18 -5.99 8.70
C LYS A 104 -12.46 -5.91 10.06
N ASP A 105 -12.48 -7.00 10.82
CA ASP A 105 -11.91 -7.11 12.18
C ASP A 105 -10.52 -7.73 12.18
N MET A 106 -9.97 -7.95 10.99
CA MET A 106 -8.63 -8.47 10.85
C MET A 106 -7.65 -7.47 11.47
N ASP A 107 -6.67 -7.98 12.21
CA ASP A 107 -5.65 -7.19 12.90
C ASP A 107 -4.64 -6.68 11.85
N VAL A 108 -5.14 -5.78 11.01
CA VAL A 108 -4.42 -5.12 9.93
C VAL A 108 -3.47 -4.14 10.60
N GLU A 109 -2.30 -4.65 10.98
CA GLU A 109 -1.19 -3.86 11.49
C GLU A 109 -0.64 -3.01 10.35
N VAL A 110 -1.30 -1.88 10.09
CA VAL A 110 -0.87 -0.92 9.07
C VAL A 110 0.41 -0.26 9.54
N HIS A 111 1.53 -0.85 9.13
CA HIS A 111 2.83 -0.24 9.30
C HIS A 111 3.03 0.76 8.16
N VAL A 112 2.88 2.05 8.49
CA VAL A 112 3.23 3.15 7.57
C VAL A 112 4.72 3.42 7.73
N ASP A 113 5.51 2.81 6.88
CA ASP A 113 6.93 3.14 6.78
C ASP A 113 7.06 4.44 5.98
N ILE A 114 7.38 5.52 6.69
CA ILE A 114 7.79 6.78 6.07
C ILE A 114 9.29 6.63 5.86
N GLY A 115 9.66 5.95 4.77
CA GLY A 115 11.03 5.58 4.46
C GLY A 115 11.99 6.76 4.47
N GLN A 116 12.97 6.71 5.39
CA GLN A 116 14.29 7.34 5.40
C GLN A 116 14.46 8.75 4.80
N ILE A 117 14.50 9.75 5.69
CA ILE A 117 15.08 11.08 5.41
C ILE A 117 16.39 11.29 6.19
N LEU A 118 17.06 10.21 6.61
CA LEU A 118 18.36 10.27 7.29
C LEU A 118 19.35 9.34 6.59
N HIS A 119 19.87 9.79 5.47
CA HIS A 119 21.08 9.40 4.72
C HIS A 119 20.79 9.87 3.28
N GLU A 120 21.36 10.93 2.71
CA GLU A 120 22.57 11.72 2.94
C GLU A 120 22.32 13.19 2.51
#